data_AF-A0A3C1B8W5-F1
#
_entry.id   AF-A0A3C1B8W5-F1
#
_cell.length_a   1.000
_cell.length_b   1.000
_cell.length_c   1.000
_cell.angle_alpha   90.00
_cell.angle_beta   90.00
_cell.angle_gamma   90.00
#
_symmetry.space_group_name_H-M   'P 1'
#
loop_
_entity.id
_entity.type
_entity.pdbx_description
1 polymer ?
#
loop_
_entity_poly.entity_id
_entity_poly.type
_entity_poly.pdbx_seq_one_letter_code
_entity_poly.pdbx_strand_id
1 'polypeptide(L)'
;MVKKYLPAQILLHWLVLGFVALQYLLHEPISESFEKRLEGVEGATSGLVALHIFGGSLILVLMMVRLLLRLSNELPAYPKENAPLQKLLSQIFHWSFYGLL
;
A
#
# COMPACT_ATOMS: atom_id res chain seq x y z
N MET A 1 -26.64 -15.43 -3.87
CA MET A 1 -25.45 -15.66 -3.03
C MET A 1 -24.86 -14.33 -2.60
N VAL A 2 -24.40 -14.19 -1.36
CA VAL A 2 -23.67 -13.00 -0.91
C VAL A 2 -22.32 -12.95 -1.66
N LYS A 3 -22.06 -11.87 -2.40
CA LYS A 3 -20.77 -11.68 -3.11
C LYS A 3 -19.66 -11.53 -2.06
N LYS A 4 -18.50 -12.16 -2.29
CA LYS A 4 -17.32 -12.12 -1.41
C LYS A 4 -16.09 -11.70 -2.23
N TYR A 5 -15.09 -11.14 -1.56
CA TYR A 5 -13.79 -10.89 -2.18
C TYR A 5 -13.17 -12.20 -2.68
N LEU A 6 -12.48 -12.12 -3.81
CA LEU A 6 -11.70 -13.23 -4.32
C LEU A 6 -10.52 -13.51 -3.37
N PRO A 7 -10.08 -14.78 -3.23
CA PRO A 7 -8.90 -15.12 -2.43
C PRO A 7 -7.67 -14.28 -2.82
N ALA A 8 -7.49 -13.99 -4.11
CA ALA A 8 -6.43 -13.13 -4.61
C ALA A 8 -6.50 -11.69 -4.08
N GLN A 9 -7.70 -11.09 -3.97
CA GLN A 9 -7.88 -9.74 -3.43
C GLN A 9 -7.52 -9.68 -1.94
N ILE A 10 -7.86 -10.74 -1.19
CA ILE A 10 -7.53 -10.86 0.23
C ILE A 10 -6.01 -11.05 0.42
N LEU A 11 -5.40 -11.95 -0.36
CA LEU A 11 -3.96 -12.18 -0.32
C LEU A 11 -3.17 -10.90 -0.64
N LEU A 12 -3.51 -10.23 -1.74
CA LEU A 12 -2.86 -8.97 -2.12
C LEU A 12 -3.05 -7.88 -1.06
N HIS A 13 -4.19 -7.86 -0.36
CA HIS A 13 -4.41 -6.93 0.73
C HIS A 13 -3.39 -7.12 1.85
N TRP A 14 -3.23 -8.35 2.31
CA TRP A 14 -2.29 -8.69 3.38
C TRP A 14 -0.83 -8.55 2.96
N LEU A 15 -0.49 -8.87 1.72
CA LEU A 15 0.86 -8.65 1.19
C LEU A 15 1.23 -7.16 1.20
N VAL A 16 0.37 -6.29 0.66
CA VAL A 16 0.62 -4.85 0.69
C VAL A 16 0.77 -4.35 2.12
N LEU A 17 -0.11 -4.76 3.05
CA LEU A 17 0.01 -4.36 4.45
C LEU A 17 1.35 -4.81 5.05
N GLY A 18 1.76 -6.06 4.82
CA GLY A 18 3.02 -6.60 5.33
C GLY A 18 4.24 -5.86 4.79
N PHE A 19 4.27 -5.57 3.48
CA PHE A 19 5.36 -4.80 2.88
C PHE A 19 5.39 -3.35 3.35
N VAL A 20 4.23 -2.67 3.45
CA VAL A 20 4.16 -1.31 3.98
C VAL A 20 4.65 -1.27 5.43
N ALA A 21 4.26 -2.24 6.26
CA ALA A 21 4.74 -2.32 7.64
C ALA A 21 6.26 -2.54 7.69
N LEU A 22 6.80 -3.43 6.85
CA LEU A 22 8.25 -3.65 6.74
C LEU A 22 8.99 -2.37 6.34
N GLN A 23 8.50 -1.67 5.32
CA GLN A 23 9.07 -0.42 4.83
C GLN A 23 9.03 0.68 5.90
N TYR A 24 7.91 0.79 6.63
CA TYR A 24 7.75 1.75 7.71
C TYR A 24 8.70 1.48 8.87
N LEU A 25 8.92 0.21 9.23
CA LEU A 25 9.84 -0.15 10.32
C LEU A 25 11.31 -0.01 9.93
N LEU A 26 11.66 -0.13 8.65
CA LEU A 26 13.05 -0.16 8.16
C LEU A 26 13.42 1.08 7.30
N HIS A 27 12.75 2.20 7.50
CA HIS A 27 12.92 3.40 6.66
C HIS A 27 14.16 4.25 6.99
N GLU A 28 14.73 4.15 8.21
CA GLU A 28 15.80 5.06 8.64
C GLU A 28 16.97 5.17 7.66
N PRO A 29 17.53 4.07 7.10
CA PRO A 29 18.70 4.16 6.21
C PRO A 29 18.43 4.92 4.91
N ILE A 30 17.21 4.84 4.36
CA ILE A 30 16.87 5.62 3.16
C ILE A 30 16.67 7.10 3.51
N SER A 31 16.13 7.41 4.68
CA SER A 31 15.94 8.79 5.15
C SER A 31 17.30 9.48 5.30
N GLU A 32 18.23 8.85 6.02
CA GLU A 32 19.60 9.38 6.19
C GLU A 32 20.33 9.51 4.85
N SER A 33 20.19 8.51 3.97
CA SER A 33 20.80 8.58 2.63
C SER A 33 20.21 9.72 1.79
N PHE A 34 18.93 10.03 1.95
CA PHE A 34 18.27 11.12 1.25
C PHE A 34 18.68 12.48 1.81
N GLU A 35 18.75 12.62 3.14
CA GLU A 35 19.23 13.83 3.83
C GLU A 35 20.66 14.17 3.40
N LYS A 36 21.58 13.21 3.41
CA LYS A 36 22.97 13.42 2.93
C LYS A 36 23.02 13.94 1.50
N ARG A 37 22.17 13.41 0.62
CA ARG A 37 22.07 13.89 -0.77
C ARG A 37 21.57 15.32 -0.86
N LEU A 38 20.64 15.74 0.00
CA LEU A 38 20.18 17.13 0.09
C LEU A 38 21.28 18.08 0.59
N GLU A 39 22.16 17.58 1.45
CA GLU A 39 23.34 18.31 1.94
C GLU A 39 24.51 18.35 0.94
N GLY A 40 24.35 17.75 -0.25
CA GLY A 40 25.40 17.70 -1.28
C GLY A 40 26.47 16.64 -1.03
N VAL A 41 26.24 15.72 -0.10
CA VAL A 41 27.11 14.58 0.21
C VAL A 41 26.59 13.33 -0.48
N GLU A 42 27.47 12.39 -0.83
CA GLU A 42 27.04 11.09 -1.33
C GLU A 42 26.20 10.33 -0.27
N GLY A 43 25.01 9.90 -0.67
CA GLY A 43 24.15 9.06 0.15
C GLY A 43 24.67 7.64 0.29
N ALA A 44 24.34 6.97 1.39
CA ALA A 44 24.77 5.61 1.65
C ALA A 44 24.13 4.61 0.65
N THR A 45 24.92 3.66 0.16
CA THR A 45 24.41 2.51 -0.60
C THR A 45 24.49 1.29 0.30
N SER A 46 23.32 0.79 0.72
CA SER A 46 23.23 -0.38 1.60
C SER A 46 22.11 -1.31 1.17
N GLY A 47 22.15 -2.56 1.66
CA GLY A 47 21.07 -3.52 1.41
C GLY A 47 19.70 -3.04 1.89
N LEU A 48 19.66 -2.27 2.99
CA LEU A 48 18.40 -1.71 3.52
C LEU A 48 17.89 -0.53 2.67
N VAL A 49 18.78 0.29 2.12
CA VAL A 49 18.42 1.33 1.13
C VAL A 49 17.83 0.68 -0.13
N ALA A 50 18.47 -0.38 -0.64
CA ALA A 50 17.97 -1.13 -1.78
C ALA A 50 16.62 -1.82 -1.46
N LEU A 51 16.48 -2.42 -0.27
CA LEU A 51 15.23 -3.01 0.20
C LEU A 51 14.09 -1.98 0.22
N HIS A 52 14.38 -0.76 0.65
CA HIS A 52 13.38 0.31 0.63
C HIS A 52 12.94 0.64 -0.81
N ILE A 53 13.89 0.93 -1.69
CA ILE A 53 13.61 1.33 -3.08
C ILE A 53 12.87 0.22 -3.84
N PHE A 54 13.38 -1.01 -3.83
CA PHE A 54 12.76 -2.12 -4.57
C PHE A 54 11.48 -2.60 -3.90
N GLY A 55 11.40 -2.60 -2.57
CA GLY A 55 10.19 -2.97 -1.86
C GLY A 55 9.07 -1.95 -2.00
N GLY A 56 9.38 -0.64 -1.97
CA GLY A 56 8.45 0.43 -2.30
C GLY A 56 7.95 0.32 -3.75
N SER A 57 8.85 0.06 -4.69
CA SER A 57 8.48 -0.18 -6.10
C SER A 57 7.56 -1.39 -6.26
N LEU A 58 7.81 -2.47 -5.51
CA LEU A 58 6.94 -3.65 -5.49
C LEU A 58 5.55 -3.32 -4.92
N ILE A 59 5.47 -2.54 -3.83
CA ILE A 59 4.18 -2.10 -3.26
C ILE A 59 3.37 -1.34 -4.31
N LEU A 60 3.98 -0.41 -5.05
CA LEU A 60 3.31 0.34 -6.10
C LEU A 60 2.69 -0.60 -7.15
N VAL A 61 3.45 -1.59 -7.63
CA VAL A 61 2.94 -2.59 -8.59
C VAL A 61 1.78 -3.39 -8.00
N LEU A 62 1.92 -3.88 -6.76
CA LEU A 62 0.85 -4.62 -6.09
C LEU A 62 -0.41 -3.75 -5.88
N MET A 63 -0.24 -2.47 -5.59
CA MET A 63 -1.34 -1.51 -5.46
C MET A 63 -2.05 -1.26 -6.79
N MET A 64 -1.32 -1.13 -7.90
CA MET A 64 -1.90 -1.06 -9.24
C MET A 64 -2.71 -2.33 -9.56
N VAL A 65 -2.16 -3.51 -9.29
CA VAL A 65 -2.90 -4.78 -9.48
C VAL A 65 -4.16 -4.82 -8.60
N ARG A 66 -4.09 -4.39 -7.34
CA ARG A 66 -5.26 -4.30 -6.45
C ARG A 66 -6.31 -3.32 -6.97
N LEU A 67 -5.89 -2.19 -7.54
CA LEU A 67 -6.80 -1.21 -8.14
C LEU A 67 -7.50 -1.80 -9.35
N LEU A 68 -6.75 -2.44 -10.26
CA LEU A 68 -7.33 -3.13 -11.43
C LEU A 68 -8.35 -4.19 -11.00
N LEU A 69 -8.00 -5.05 -10.04
CA LEU A 69 -8.95 -6.05 -9.52
C LEU A 69 -10.18 -5.43 -8.87
N ARG A 70 -10.06 -4.27 -8.20
CA ARG A 70 -11.21 -3.57 -7.64
C ARG A 70 -12.14 -3.01 -8.72
N LEU A 71 -11.58 -2.50 -9.82
CA LEU A 71 -12.34 -1.93 -10.93
C LEU A 71 -12.98 -3.02 -11.80
N SER A 72 -12.31 -4.17 -11.95
CA SER A 72 -12.78 -5.27 -12.80
C SER A 72 -13.73 -6.26 -12.12
N ASN A 73 -13.88 -6.21 -10.79
CA ASN A 73 -14.71 -7.16 -10.05
C ASN A 73 -15.80 -6.46 -9.26
N GLU A 74 -16.97 -7.11 -9.19
CA GLU A 74 -18.05 -6.65 -8.34
C GLU A 74 -17.68 -6.82 -6.87
N LEU A 75 -17.87 -5.75 -6.09
CA LEU A 75 -17.56 -5.76 -4.67
C LEU A 75 -18.75 -6.28 -3.85
N PRO A 76 -18.49 -6.96 -2.72
CA PRO A 76 -19.51 -7.25 -1.73
C PRO A 76 -20.28 -5.97 -1.35
N ALA A 77 -21.60 -6.05 -1.27
CA ALA A 77 -22.39 -4.94 -0.76
C ALA A 77 -22.02 -4.66 0.70
N TYR A 78 -21.97 -3.38 1.07
CA TYR A 78 -21.84 -3.00 2.47
C TYR A 78 -23.01 -3.61 3.27
N PRO A 79 -22.76 -4.20 4.45
CA PRO A 79 -23.83 -4.63 5.35
C PRO A 79 -24.84 -3.50 5.58
N LYS A 80 -26.13 -3.82 5.54
CA LYS A 80 -27.21 -2.83 5.71
C LYS A 80 -27.18 -2.11 7.06
N GLU A 81 -26.53 -2.73 8.05
CA GLU A 81 -26.38 -2.23 9.41
C GLU A 81 -25.24 -1.21 9.57
N ASN A 82 -24.37 -1.06 8.55
CA ASN A 82 -23.26 -0.11 8.64
C ASN A 82 -23.79 1.32 8.60
N ALA A 83 -23.37 2.14 9.57
CA ALA A 83 -23.68 3.56 9.58
C ALA A 83 -23.13 4.23 8.30
N PRO A 84 -23.87 5.15 7.65
CA PRO A 84 -23.44 5.85 6.44
C PRO A 84 -22.02 6.44 6.54
N LEU A 85 -21.63 6.89 7.72
CA LEU A 85 -20.29 7.41 8.02
C LEU A 85 -19.18 6.37 7.83
N GLN A 86 -19.38 5.11 8.26
CA GLN A 86 -18.37 4.06 8.11
C GLN A 86 -18.11 3.74 6.64
N LYS A 87 -19.16 3.74 5.82
CA LYS A 87 -19.05 3.56 4.36
C LYS A 87 -18.23 4.69 3.74
N LEU A 88 -18.52 5.94 4.11
CA LEU A 88 -17.80 7.11 3.60
C LEU A 88 -16.32 7.06 3.98
N LEU A 89 -16.01 6.84 5.26
CA LEU A 89 -14.62 6.74 5.73
C LEU A 89 -13.87 5.61 5.01
N SER A 90 -14.49 4.44 4.87
CA SER A 90 -13.90 3.33 4.11
C SER A 90 -13.56 3.74 2.68
N GLN A 91 -14.44 4.46 1.99
CA GLN A 91 -14.17 4.93 0.63
C GLN A 91 -13.02 5.92 0.59
N ILE A 92 -13.00 6.91 1.50
CA ILE A 92 -11.94 7.90 1.61
C ILE A 92 -10.59 7.19 1.78
N PHE A 93 -10.45 6.33 2.79
CA PHE A 93 -9.19 5.62 3.04
C PHE A 93 -8.74 4.81 1.83
N HIS A 94 -9.62 4.03 1.21
CA HIS A 94 -9.24 3.25 0.04
C HIS A 94 -8.71 4.12 -1.10
N TRP A 95 -9.42 5.20 -1.45
CA TRP A 95 -9.00 6.08 -2.53
C TRP A 95 -7.74 6.87 -2.19
N SER A 96 -7.58 7.31 -0.94
CA SER A 96 -6.33 7.91 -0.46
C SER A 96 -5.16 6.94 -0.57
N PHE A 97 -5.33 5.67 -0.18
CA PHE A 97 -4.26 4.67 -0.32
C PHE A 97 -3.93 4.37 -1.78
N TYR A 98 -4.92 4.31 -2.68
CA TYR A 98 -4.64 4.15 -4.12
C TYR A 98 -3.95 5.36 -4.75
N GLY A 99 -4.15 6.56 -4.19
CA GLY A 99 -3.49 7.77 -4.70
C GLY A 99 -2.12 8.03 -4.08
N LEU A 100 -1.87 7.56 -2.86
CA LEU A 100 -0.65 7.85 -2.10
C LEU A 100 0.42 6.77 -2.23
N LEU A 101 0.01 5.49 -2.28
CA LEU A 101 0.92 4.34 -2.39
C LEU A 101 1.02 3.86 -3.83
#